data_AF-A0A1A0W1Q1-F1
#
_entry.id   AF-A0A1A0W1Q1-F1
#
_cell.length_a   1.000
_cell.length_b   1.000
_cell.length_c   1.000
_cell.angle_alpha   90.00
_cell.angle_beta   90.00
_cell.angle_gamma   90.00
#
_symmetry.space_group_name_H-M   'P 1'
#
loop_
_entity.id
_entity.type
_entity.pdbx_description
1 polymer ?
#
loop_
_entity_poly.entity_id
_entity_poly.type
_entity_poly.pdbx_seq_one_letter_code
_entity_poly.pdbx_strand_id
1 'polypeptide(L)' 'MVNRAPRASADVRQAQAFIALLEDEMVDLQTQLERINARVTDGRPGALHHQAAVRTRLNEVRRLLDALIFRFPSA' A
#
# COMPACT_ATOMS: atom_id res chain seq x y z
N MET A 1 -32.28 14.93 15.23
CA MET A 1 -31.40 14.48 14.14
C MET A 1 -29.95 14.76 14.53
N VAL A 2 -29.11 13.73 14.68
CA VAL A 2 -27.67 13.92 14.94
C VAL A 2 -27.01 14.34 13.62
N ASN A 3 -26.37 15.50 13.59
CA ASN A 3 -25.67 16.00 12.41
C ASN A 3 -24.49 15.06 12.07
N ARG A 4 -24.59 14.33 10.95
CA ARG A 4 -23.58 13.34 10.50
C ARG A 4 -22.46 13.96 9.66
N ALA A 5 -22.61 15.21 9.23
CA ALA A 5 -21.63 15.87 8.36
C ALA A 5 -20.22 15.94 9.00
N PRO A 6 -20.04 16.29 10.29
CA PRO A 6 -18.71 16.34 10.90
C PRO A 6 -18.03 14.97 10.98
N ARG A 7 -18.81 13.88 11.11
CA ARG A 7 -18.30 12.51 11.14
C ARG A 7 -17.80 12.08 9.77
N ALA A 8 -18.60 12.31 8.71
CA ALA A 8 -18.18 12.02 7.35
C ALA A 8 -16.88 12.76 6.97
N SER A 9 -16.74 14.03 7.37
CA SER A 9 -15.50 14.78 7.14
C SER A 9 -14.31 14.27 7.96
N ALA A 10 -14.54 13.74 9.16
CA ALA A 10 -13.48 13.13 9.96
C ALA A 10 -13.02 11.79 9.36
N ASP A 11 -13.97 10.95 8.92
CA ASP A 11 -13.68 9.67 8.28
C ASP A 11 -12.89 9.86 6.97
N VAL A 12 -13.23 10.88 6.17
CA VAL A 12 -12.49 11.23 4.94
C VAL A 12 -11.05 11.66 5.27
N ARG A 13 -10.84 12.54 6.25
CA ARG A 13 -9.48 12.96 6.65
C ARG A 13 -8.64 11.80 7.18
N GLN A 14 -9.25 10.88 7.91
CA GLN A 14 -8.57 9.68 8.39
C GLN A 14 -8.21 8.76 7.22
N ALA A 15 -9.11 8.58 6.25
CA ALA A 15 -8.84 7.82 5.03
C ALA A 15 -7.69 8.45 4.24
N GLN A 16 -7.66 9.78 4.08
CA GLN A 16 -6.57 10.51 3.43
C GLN A 16 -5.20 10.23 4.08
N ALA A 17 -5.13 10.35 5.40
CA ALA A 17 -3.90 10.09 6.13
C ALA A 17 -3.44 8.64 5.96
N PHE A 18 -4.38 7.69 5.95
CA PHE A 18 -4.06 6.28 5.78
C PHE A 18 -3.67 5.92 4.34
N ILE A 19 -4.29 6.54 3.33
CA ILE A 19 -3.90 6.43 1.92
C ILE A 19 -2.45 6.87 1.74
N ALA A 20 -2.07 8.05 2.28
CA ALA A 20 -0.70 8.53 2.19
C ALA A 20 0.33 7.55 2.79
N LEU A 21 0.02 6.94 3.94
CA LEU A 21 0.88 5.93 4.55
C LEU A 21 1.03 4.67 3.69
N LEU A 22 -0.05 4.23 3.02
CA LEU A 22 -0.01 3.07 2.13
C LEU A 22 0.73 3.38 0.82
N GLU A 23 0.63 4.61 0.32
CA GLU A 23 1.41 5.07 -0.85
C GLU A 23 2.92 5.07 -0.54
N ASP A 24 3.32 5.57 0.63
CA ASP A 24 4.71 5.50 1.10
C ASP A 24 5.17 4.04 1.23
N GLU A 25 4.36 3.16 1.83
CA GLU A 25 4.66 1.72 1.92
C GLU A 25 4.82 1.09 0.52
N MET A 26 4.01 1.48 -0.47
CA MET A 26 4.16 1.02 -1.85
C MET A 26 5.49 1.41 -2.47
N VAL A 27 5.93 2.66 -2.28
CA VAL A 27 7.22 3.14 -2.81
C VAL A 27 8.38 2.37 -2.17
N ASP A 28 8.31 2.12 -0.88
CA ASP A 28 9.32 1.35 -0.16
C ASP A 28 9.38 -0.11 -0.65
N LEU A 29 8.23 -0.75 -0.83
CA LEU A 29 8.14 -2.13 -1.33
C LEU A 29 8.65 -2.25 -2.76
N GLN A 30 8.36 -1.27 -3.62
CA GLN A 30 8.89 -1.22 -5.00
C GLN A 30 10.41 -1.09 -4.99
N THR A 31 10.96 -0.18 -4.17
CA THR A 31 12.40 0.00 -4.00
C THR A 31 13.08 -1.28 -3.50
N GLN A 32 12.46 -1.97 -2.54
CA GLN A 32 12.95 -3.27 -2.05
C GLN A 32 12.91 -4.34 -3.15
N LEU A 33 11.84 -4.38 -3.94
CA LEU A 33 11.69 -5.34 -5.02
C LEU A 33 12.77 -5.15 -6.10
N GLU A 34 13.10 -3.91 -6.47
CA GLU A 34 14.20 -3.61 -7.39
C GLU A 34 15.54 -4.15 -6.88
N ARG A 35 15.86 -3.91 -5.61
CA ARG A 35 17.08 -4.42 -4.96
C ARG A 35 17.11 -5.95 -4.91
N ILE A 36 15.96 -6.59 -4.65
CA ILE A 36 15.85 -8.05 -4.63
C ILE A 36 16.00 -8.62 -6.04
N ASN A 37 15.40 -8.00 -7.06
CA ASN A 37 15.52 -8.43 -8.44
C ASN A 37 17.00 -8.47 -8.88
N ALA A 38 17.80 -7.47 -8.51
CA ALA A 38 19.24 -7.50 -8.76
C ALA A 38 19.92 -8.73 -8.12
N ARG A 39 19.56 -9.06 -6.88
CA ARG A 39 20.11 -10.24 -6.16
C ARG A 39 19.63 -11.57 -6.75
N VAL A 40 18.41 -11.62 -7.31
CA VAL A 40 17.89 -12.79 -8.03
C VAL A 40 18.69 -13.01 -9.31
N THR A 41 18.98 -11.94 -10.06
CA THR A 41 19.85 -12.00 -11.24
C THR A 41 21.26 -12.51 -10.90
N ASP A 42 21.78 -12.11 -9.73
CA ASP A 42 23.07 -12.61 -9.21
C ASP A 42 23.03 -14.07 -8.70
N GLY A 43 21.89 -14.75 -8.80
CA GLY A 43 21.74 -16.15 -8.40
C GLY A 43 21.81 -16.40 -6.88
N ARG A 44 21.56 -15.37 -6.05
CA ARG A 44 21.68 -15.52 -4.59
C ARG A 44 20.59 -16.45 -4.02
N PRO A 45 20.96 -17.47 -3.22
CA PRO A 45 19.99 -18.37 -2.60
C PRO A 45 18.99 -17.58 -1.74
N GLY A 46 17.71 -17.94 -1.81
CA GLY A 46 16.63 -17.30 -1.04
C GLY A 46 16.12 -15.97 -1.59
N ALA A 47 16.77 -15.38 -2.62
CA ALA A 47 16.31 -14.12 -3.22
C ALA A 47 14.92 -14.27 -3.88
N LEU A 48 14.63 -15.41 -4.50
CA LEU A 48 13.31 -15.72 -5.09
C LEU A 48 12.19 -15.77 -4.05
N HIS A 49 12.46 -16.34 -2.88
CA HIS A 49 11.48 -16.40 -1.80
C HIS A 49 11.16 -15.00 -1.25
N HIS A 50 12.20 -14.19 -1.02
CA HIS A 50 12.03 -12.80 -0.61
C HIS A 50 11.30 -11.98 -1.68
N GLN A 51 11.60 -12.21 -2.96
CA GLN A 51 10.91 -11.56 -4.08
C GLN A 51 9.41 -11.89 -4.07
N ALA A 52 9.06 -13.16 -3.87
CA ALA A 52 7.67 -13.60 -3.79
C ALA A 52 6.93 -12.94 -2.61
N ALA A 53 7.56 -12.88 -1.43
CA ALA A 53 6.98 -12.25 -0.25
C ALA A 53 6.70 -10.75 -0.48
N VAL A 54 7.68 -10.01 -1.02
CA VAL A 54 7.53 -8.58 -1.30
C VAL A 54 6.47 -8.32 -2.37
N ARG A 55 6.38 -9.16 -3.41
CA ARG A 55 5.31 -9.07 -4.41
C ARG A 55 3.93 -9.32 -3.83
N THR A 56 3.78 -10.30 -2.95
CA THR A 56 2.51 -10.54 -2.25
C THR A 56 2.09 -9.32 -1.44
N ARG A 57 3.02 -8.75 -0.67
CA ARG A 57 2.74 -7.56 0.12
C ARG A 57 2.35 -6.35 -0.73
N LEU A 58 3.05 -6.12 -1.83
CA LEU A 58 2.72 -5.03 -2.77
C LEU A 58 1.31 -5.19 -3.34
N ASN A 59 0.88 -6.41 -3.66
CA ASN A 59 -0.48 -6.68 -4.12
C ASN A 59 -1.54 -6.43 -3.03
N GLU A 60 -1.23 -6.75 -1.77
CA GLU A 60 -2.12 -6.46 -0.64
C GLU A 60 -2.30 -4.95 -0.45
N VAL A 61 -1.19 -4.19 -0.39
CA VAL A 61 -1.23 -2.74 -0.21
C VAL A 61 -2.01 -2.08 -1.35
N ARG A 62 -1.78 -2.51 -2.60
CA ARG A 62 -2.54 -2.00 -3.75
C ARG A 62 -4.04 -2.25 -3.63
N ARG A 63 -4.45 -3.46 -3.21
CA ARG A 63 -5.88 -3.78 -2.98
C ARG A 63 -6.49 -2.94 -1.87
N LEU A 64 -5.74 -2.65 -0.81
CA LEU A 64 -6.19 -1.79 0.28
C LEU A 64 -6.40 -0.36 -0.19
N LEU A 65 -5.46 0.19 -0.97
CA LEU A 65 -5.60 1.51 -1.59
C LEU A 65 -6.83 1.57 -2.51
N ASP A 66 -6.98 0.60 -3.41
CA ASP A 66 -8.13 0.54 -4.32
C ASP A 66 -9.46 0.51 -3.53
N ALA A 67 -9.52 -0.25 -2.44
CA ALA A 67 -10.70 -0.32 -1.58
C ALA A 67 -10.98 1.00 -0.84
N LEU A 68 -9.95 1.70 -0.39
CA LEU A 68 -10.07 3.00 0.30
C LEU A 68 -10.51 4.10 -0.66
N ILE A 69 -9.92 4.18 -1.85
CA ILE A 69 -10.31 5.14 -2.89
C ILE A 69 -11.76 4.88 -3.32
N PHE A 70 -12.16 3.62 -3.49
CA PHE A 70 -13.55 3.28 -3.79
C PHE A 70 -14.51 3.70 -2.68
N ARG A 71 -14.11 3.51 -1.41
CA ARG A 71 -14.95 3.83 -0.24
C ARG A 71 -15.04 5.34 0.03
N PHE A 72 -13.96 6.07 -0.23
CA PHE A 72 -13.78 7.49 0.02
C PHE A 72 -13.26 8.18 -1.25
N PRO A 73 -14.10 8.36 -2.29
CA PRO A 73 -13.67 8.90 -3.58
C PRO A 73 -13.26 10.39 -3.54
N SER A 74 -13.52 11.07 -2.42
CA SER A 74 -13.12 12.45 -2.17
C SER A 74 -11.97 12.57 -1.16
N ALA A 75 -11.36 11.44 -0.77
CA ALA A 75 -10.10 11.44 -0.06
C ALA A 75 -8.99 11.89 -1.03
#